data_AF-A0A951RE19-F1
#
_entry.id   AF-A0A951RE19-F1
#
_cell.length_a   1.000
_cell.length_b   1.000
_cell.length_c   1.000
_cell.angle_alpha   90.00
_cell.angle_beta   90.00
_cell.angle_gamma   90.00
#
_symmetry.space_group_name_H-M   'P 1'
#
loop_
_entity.id
_entity.type
_entity.pdbx_description
1 polymer ?
#
loop_
_entity_poly.entity_id
_entity_poly.type
_entity_poly.pdbx_seq_one_letter_code
_entity_poly.pdbx_strand_id
1 'polypeptide(L)'
;MYKKIFILLGASMVVTVLWFSGLEKLYADLLTFSTNTVLSAVSDHTHIKLEKQETDLIFRVHTLIDGRKGSYPQAAQSLLLPAVIVISWLVIMFYSLPRKTAIKQALTDIGIFLIFQIIFLILLTSYYNSNFAKYFFHVMLESFYVLAIIIIIKDSLKYPEIWGRRTDADSATAGT
;
A
#
# COMPACT_ATOMS: atom_id res chain seq x y z
N MET A 1 8.75 23.82 11.33
CA MET A 1 7.98 22.62 11.72
C MET A 1 6.49 22.75 11.39
N TYR A 2 5.77 23.74 11.94
CA TYR A 2 4.32 23.91 11.72
C TYR A 2 3.88 23.95 10.24
N LYS A 3 4.61 24.65 9.36
CA LYS A 3 4.31 24.68 7.92
C LYS A 3 4.21 23.28 7.30
N LYS A 4 5.12 22.36 7.67
CA LYS A 4 5.14 20.99 7.15
C LYS A 4 3.96 20.15 7.68
N ILE A 5 3.55 20.40 8.93
CA ILE A 5 2.37 19.76 9.53
C ILE A 5 1.08 20.21 8.81
N PHE A 6 0.93 21.50 8.54
CA PHE A 6 -0.22 21.99 7.76
C PHE A 6 -0.23 21.44 6.33
N ILE A 7 0.94 21.33 5.69
CA ILE A 7 1.06 20.68 4.38
C ILE A 7 0.67 19.20 4.46
N LEU A 8 1.10 18.47 5.50
CA LEU A 8 0.69 17.08 5.73
C LEU A 8 -0.83 16.96 5.85
N LEU A 9 -1.45 17.79 6.69
CA LEU A 9 -2.89 17.78 6.89
C LEU A 9 -3.65 18.12 5.60
N GLY A 10 -3.22 19.17 4.90
CA GLY A 10 -3.79 19.56 3.61
C GLY A 10 -3.63 18.48 2.54
N ALA A 11 -2.44 17.90 2.42
CA ALA A 11 -2.17 16.80 1.48
C ALA A 11 -3.03 15.57 1.82
N SER A 12 -3.13 15.20 3.09
CA SER A 12 -3.94 14.07 3.54
C SER A 12 -5.42 14.29 3.21
N MET A 13 -5.93 15.52 3.41
CA MET A 13 -7.30 15.87 3.05
C MET A 13 -7.53 15.78 1.54
N VAL A 14 -6.63 16.33 0.72
CA VAL A 14 -6.73 16.26 -0.75
C VAL A 14 -6.66 14.82 -1.24
N VAL A 15 -5.70 14.03 -0.75
CA VAL A 15 -5.58 12.61 -1.13
C VAL A 15 -6.82 11.84 -0.72
N THR A 16 -7.39 12.10 0.46
CA THR A 16 -8.63 11.45 0.92
C THR A 16 -9.81 11.79 0.01
N VAL A 17 -9.97 13.06 -0.38
CA VAL A 17 -11.03 13.47 -1.32
C VAL A 17 -10.84 12.79 -2.67
N LEU A 18 -9.61 12.77 -3.21
CA LEU A 18 -9.31 12.09 -4.46
C LEU A 18 -9.53 10.58 -4.37
N TRP A 19 -9.23 9.98 -3.21
CA TRP A 19 -9.46 8.57 -2.89
C TRP A 19 -10.92 8.20 -3.11
N PHE A 20 -11.81 8.86 -2.39
CA PHE A 20 -13.25 8.63 -2.47
C PHE A 20 -13.87 9.11 -3.80
N SER A 21 -13.20 10.00 -4.54
CA SER A 21 -13.62 10.42 -5.88
C SER A 21 -13.34 9.38 -6.98
N GLY A 22 -12.60 8.30 -6.69
CA GLY A 22 -12.36 7.21 -7.63
C GLY A 22 -10.93 6.70 -7.71
N LEU A 23 -9.97 7.35 -7.04
CA LEU A 23 -8.60 6.84 -6.96
C LEU A 23 -8.55 5.48 -6.23
N GLU A 24 -9.46 5.24 -5.29
CA GLU A 24 -9.65 3.93 -4.65
C GLU A 24 -9.88 2.82 -5.69
N LYS A 25 -10.82 3.05 -6.62
CA LYS A 25 -11.14 2.08 -7.69
C LYS A 25 -9.93 1.85 -8.60
N LEU A 26 -9.26 2.92 -9.03
CA LEU A 26 -8.08 2.82 -9.88
C LEU A 26 -6.98 1.99 -9.22
N TYR A 27 -6.76 2.21 -7.93
CA TYR A 27 -5.77 1.46 -7.17
C TYR A 27 -6.17 -0.01 -6.97
N ALA A 28 -7.45 -0.27 -6.71
CA ALA A 28 -7.98 -1.62 -6.58
C ALA A 28 -7.90 -2.40 -7.91
N ASP A 29 -8.15 -1.74 -9.04
CA ASP A 29 -7.98 -2.30 -10.39
C ASP A 29 -6.50 -2.61 -10.66
N LEU A 30 -5.58 -1.70 -10.32
CA LEU A 30 -4.14 -1.92 -10.43
C LEU A 30 -3.68 -3.11 -9.59
N LEU A 31 -4.18 -3.22 -8.36
CA LEU A 31 -3.85 -4.31 -7.46
C LEU A 31 -4.38 -5.64 -7.98
N THR A 32 -5.63 -5.68 -8.43
CA THR A 32 -6.26 -6.86 -9.05
C THR A 32 -5.49 -7.32 -10.29
N PHE A 33 -5.15 -6.38 -11.17
CA PHE A 33 -4.34 -6.64 -12.36
C PHE A 33 -3.00 -7.25 -11.98
N SER A 34 -2.27 -6.60 -11.07
CA SER A 34 -0.93 -7.05 -10.63
C SER A 34 -0.98 -8.43 -9.99
N THR A 35 -1.96 -8.69 -9.12
CA THR A 35 -2.13 -10.00 -8.49
C THR A 35 -2.51 -11.06 -9.51
N ASN A 36 -3.40 -10.77 -10.46
CA ASN A 36 -3.77 -11.72 -11.50
C ASN A 36 -2.60 -12.03 -12.44
N THR A 37 -1.73 -11.06 -12.75
CA THR A 37 -0.50 -11.31 -13.49
C THR A 37 0.39 -12.32 -12.75
N VAL A 38 0.57 -12.15 -11.44
CA VAL A 38 1.36 -13.11 -10.63
C VAL A 38 0.66 -14.47 -10.52
N LEU A 39 -0.66 -14.50 -10.29
CA LEU A 39 -1.43 -15.74 -10.19
C LEU A 39 -1.43 -16.51 -11.50
N SER A 40 -1.52 -15.85 -12.66
CA SER A 40 -1.46 -16.50 -13.97
C SER A 40 -0.14 -17.23 -14.25
N ALA A 41 0.95 -16.86 -13.54
CA ALA A 41 2.21 -17.58 -13.62
C ALA A 41 2.25 -18.85 -12.74
N VAL A 42 1.29 -18.99 -11.81
CA VAL A 42 1.26 -20.07 -10.79
C VAL A 42 0.06 -21.00 -10.97
N SER A 43 -1.10 -20.50 -11.40
CA SER A 43 -2.35 -21.25 -11.51
C SER A 43 -3.28 -20.67 -12.59
N ASP A 44 -3.73 -21.52 -13.51
CA ASP A 44 -4.65 -21.15 -14.60
C ASP A 44 -6.13 -21.02 -14.17
N HIS A 45 -6.46 -21.40 -12.94
CA HIS A 45 -7.86 -21.54 -12.48
C HIS A 45 -8.23 -20.61 -11.32
N THR A 46 -7.30 -19.76 -10.88
CA THR A 46 -7.51 -18.83 -9.77
C THR A 46 -7.39 -17.41 -10.28
N HIS A 47 -8.45 -16.60 -10.10
CA HIS A 47 -8.42 -15.19 -10.46
C HIS A 47 -9.20 -14.35 -9.45
N ILE A 48 -8.81 -13.10 -9.32
CA ILE A 48 -9.43 -12.12 -8.44
C ILE A 48 -10.18 -11.12 -9.30
N LYS A 49 -11.39 -10.76 -8.87
CA LYS A 49 -12.18 -9.68 -9.48
C LYS A 49 -12.52 -8.64 -8.44
N LEU A 50 -12.50 -7.39 -8.86
CA LEU A 50 -13.07 -6.30 -8.10
C LEU A 50 -14.56 -6.21 -8.42
N GLU A 51 -15.40 -6.37 -7.41
CA GLU A 51 -16.85 -6.19 -7.52
C GLU A 51 -17.30 -5.05 -6.62
N LYS A 52 -18.30 -4.30 -7.08
CA LYS A 52 -18.97 -3.30 -6.26
C LYS A 52 -20.25 -3.90 -5.72
N GLN A 53 -20.35 -4.04 -4.40
CA GLN A 53 -21.55 -4.50 -3.73
C GLN A 53 -22.17 -3.34 -2.95
N GLU A 54 -23.36 -2.90 -3.39
CA GLU A 54 -24.09 -1.74 -2.86
C GLU A 54 -23.28 -0.43 -2.96
N THR A 55 -22.46 -0.13 -1.96
CA THR A 55 -21.56 1.03 -1.90
C THR A 55 -20.09 0.65 -1.79
N ASP A 56 -19.78 -0.59 -1.45
CA ASP A 56 -18.45 -1.00 -1.04
C ASP A 56 -17.72 -1.76 -2.15
N LEU A 57 -16.40 -1.58 -2.19
CA LEU A 57 -15.53 -2.35 -3.06
C LEU A 57 -15.14 -3.64 -2.35
N ILE A 58 -15.32 -4.76 -3.06
CA ILE A 58 -15.04 -6.10 -2.55
C ILE A 58 -14.14 -6.81 -3.54
N PHE A 59 -13.04 -7.36 -3.05
CA PHE A 59 -12.25 -8.33 -3.80
C PHE A 59 -12.92 -9.68 -3.71
N ARG A 60 -13.45 -10.17 -4.83
CA ARG A 60 -14.00 -11.53 -4.92
C ARG A 60 -12.96 -12.44 -5.55
N VAL A 61 -12.52 -13.42 -4.77
CA VAL A 61 -11.62 -14.47 -5.26
C VAL A 61 -12.45 -15.58 -5.86
N HIS A 62 -12.18 -15.92 -7.12
CA HIS A 62 -12.72 -17.09 -7.78
C HIS A 62 -11.61 -18.14 -7.88
N THR A 63 -11.85 -19.29 -7.27
CA THR A 63 -10.91 -20.42 -7.28
C THR A 63 -11.64 -21.70 -7.62
N LEU A 64 -10.95 -22.62 -8.28
CA LEU A 64 -11.42 -23.96 -8.55
C LEU A 64 -10.55 -24.93 -7.75
N ILE A 65 -11.10 -25.45 -6.65
CA ILE A 65 -10.43 -26.40 -5.77
C ILE A 65 -11.15 -27.74 -5.92
N ASP A 66 -10.42 -28.77 -6.36
CA ASP A 66 -10.96 -30.13 -6.55
C ASP A 66 -12.25 -30.19 -7.38
N GLY A 67 -12.32 -29.40 -8.46
CA GLY A 67 -13.49 -29.34 -9.35
C GLY A 67 -14.67 -28.53 -8.82
N ARG A 68 -14.59 -27.99 -7.60
CA ARG A 68 -15.64 -27.14 -7.01
C ARG A 68 -15.26 -25.66 -7.13
N LYS A 69 -16.21 -24.86 -7.64
CA LYS A 69 -16.05 -23.40 -7.72
C LYS A 69 -16.27 -22.78 -6.34
N GLY A 70 -15.23 -22.19 -5.77
CA GLY A 70 -15.30 -21.36 -4.57
C GLY A 70 -15.35 -19.88 -4.95
N SER A 71 -16.16 -19.11 -4.21
CA SER A 71 -16.18 -17.65 -4.33
C SER A 71 -16.20 -17.02 -2.95
N TYR A 72 -15.21 -16.18 -2.67
CA TYR A 72 -15.01 -15.62 -1.34
C TYR A 72 -14.91 -14.10 -1.42
N PRO A 73 -15.84 -13.35 -0.79
CA PRO A 73 -15.78 -11.90 -0.74
C PRO A 73 -14.81 -11.44 0.35
N GLN A 74 -13.98 -10.46 0.04
CA GLN A 74 -13.13 -9.76 1.00
C GLN A 74 -13.31 -8.25 0.85
N ALA A 75 -13.68 -7.58 1.94
CA ALA A 75 -13.80 -6.12 1.95
C ALA A 75 -12.47 -5.48 1.57
N ALA A 76 -12.49 -4.63 0.53
CA ALA A 76 -11.29 -3.99 0.02
C ALA A 76 -10.78 -2.90 0.97
N GLN A 77 -11.68 -2.26 1.72
CA GLN A 77 -11.38 -1.07 2.51
C GLN A 77 -10.22 -1.26 3.49
N SER A 78 -10.16 -2.37 4.23
CA SER A 78 -9.08 -2.65 5.19
C SER A 78 -7.71 -2.78 4.53
N LEU A 79 -7.68 -3.23 3.27
CA LEU A 79 -6.45 -3.37 2.46
C LEU A 79 -6.06 -2.04 1.80
N LEU A 80 -7.06 -1.26 1.40
CA LEU A 80 -6.96 -0.07 0.58
C LEU A 80 -6.66 1.20 1.40
N LEU A 81 -7.23 1.35 2.60
CA LEU A 81 -7.02 2.53 3.45
C LEU A 81 -5.55 2.81 3.80
N PRO A 82 -4.70 1.81 4.12
CA PRO A 82 -3.30 2.08 4.38
C PRO A 82 -2.55 2.64 3.16
N ALA A 83 -3.05 2.43 1.93
CA ALA A 83 -2.50 3.06 0.74
C ALA A 83 -2.69 4.59 0.77
N VAL A 84 -3.79 5.10 1.33
CA VAL A 84 -4.02 6.54 1.51
C VAL A 84 -2.94 7.16 2.39
N ILE A 85 -2.55 6.47 3.46
CA ILE A 85 -1.48 6.89 4.37
C ILE A 85 -0.14 6.97 3.61
N VAL A 86 0.20 5.91 2.87
CA VAL A 86 1.44 5.87 2.07
C VAL A 86 1.43 6.98 1.02
N ILE A 87 0.37 7.15 0.24
CA ILE A 87 0.28 8.19 -0.80
C ILE A 87 0.39 9.59 -0.20
N SER A 88 -0.27 9.84 0.94
CA SER A 88 -0.18 11.12 1.65
C SER A 88 1.25 11.42 2.11
N TRP A 89 1.98 10.39 2.57
CA TRP A 89 3.39 10.50 2.92
C TRP A 89 4.26 10.86 1.71
N LEU A 90 3.99 10.28 0.54
CA LEU A 90 4.74 10.60 -0.68
C LEU A 90 4.62 12.08 -1.04
N VAL A 91 3.44 12.69 -0.90
CA VAL A 91 3.26 14.13 -1.19
C VAL A 91 4.25 14.99 -0.36
N ILE A 92 4.45 14.66 0.91
CA ILE A 92 5.42 15.35 1.77
C ILE A 92 6.85 15.09 1.33
N MET A 93 7.16 13.85 0.96
CA MET A 93 8.47 13.47 0.48
C MET A 93 8.85 14.27 -0.77
N PHE A 94 7.92 14.40 -1.72
CA PHE A 94 8.10 15.23 -2.93
C PHE A 94 8.26 16.71 -2.62
N TYR A 95 7.62 17.21 -1.56
CA TYR A 95 7.81 18.59 -1.11
C TYR A 95 9.16 18.81 -0.41
N SER A 96 9.65 17.80 0.31
CA SER A 96 10.81 17.95 1.21
C SER A 96 12.14 17.55 0.58
N LEU A 97 12.13 16.70 -0.46
CA LEU A 97 13.33 16.14 -1.07
C LEU A 97 13.49 16.55 -2.54
N PRO A 98 14.72 16.51 -3.08
CA PRO A 98 14.94 16.68 -4.51
C PRO A 98 14.13 15.67 -5.33
N ARG A 99 13.51 16.13 -6.44
CA ARG A 99 12.59 15.33 -7.27
C ARG A 99 13.11 13.95 -7.62
N LYS A 100 14.40 13.82 -8.00
CA LYS A 100 15.01 12.54 -8.36
C LYS A 100 15.03 11.55 -7.20
N THR A 101 15.40 12.03 -6.01
CA THR A 101 15.42 11.24 -4.77
C THR A 101 14.01 10.86 -4.34
N ALA A 102 13.07 11.83 -4.39
CA ALA A 102 11.68 11.61 -4.05
C ALA A 102 11.02 10.56 -4.96
N ILE A 103 11.23 10.62 -6.28
CA ILE A 103 10.68 9.62 -7.22
C ILE A 103 11.25 8.23 -6.94
N LYS A 104 12.57 8.11 -6.79
CA LYS A 104 13.22 6.81 -6.53
C LYS A 104 12.69 6.18 -5.24
N GLN A 105 12.56 6.99 -4.19
CA GLN A 105 12.09 6.53 -2.90
C GLN A 105 10.59 6.19 -2.97
N ALA A 106 9.77 7.04 -3.57
CA ALA A 106 8.34 6.78 -3.78
C ALA A 106 8.08 5.47 -4.53
N LEU A 107 8.83 5.20 -5.61
CA LEU A 107 8.72 3.94 -6.34
C LEU A 107 9.10 2.73 -5.47
N THR A 108 10.12 2.90 -4.61
CA THR A 108 10.55 1.85 -3.68
C THR A 108 9.44 1.57 -2.65
N ASP A 109 8.84 2.61 -2.07
CA ASP A 109 7.82 2.46 -1.02
C ASP A 109 6.50 1.93 -1.57
N ILE A 110 6.04 2.46 -2.71
CA ILE A 110 4.88 1.91 -3.41
C ILE A 110 5.15 0.47 -3.82
N GLY A 111 6.33 0.16 -4.36
CA GLY A 111 6.69 -1.19 -4.79
C GLY A 111 6.67 -2.19 -3.63
N ILE A 112 7.32 -1.86 -2.51
CA ILE A 112 7.31 -2.71 -1.31
C ILE A 112 5.86 -2.90 -0.82
N PHE A 113 5.11 -1.81 -0.66
CA PHE A 113 3.75 -1.86 -0.17
C PHE A 113 2.83 -2.71 -1.08
N LEU A 114 2.92 -2.52 -2.39
CA LEU A 114 2.17 -3.29 -3.40
C LEU A 114 2.54 -4.77 -3.36
N ILE A 115 3.83 -5.12 -3.22
CA ILE A 115 4.27 -6.52 -3.10
C ILE A 115 3.62 -7.20 -1.90
N PHE A 116 3.59 -6.54 -0.73
CA PHE A 116 2.93 -7.08 0.45
C PHE A 116 1.42 -7.28 0.26
N GLN A 117 0.75 -6.34 -0.41
CA GLN A 117 -0.68 -6.49 -0.74
C GLN A 117 -0.94 -7.62 -1.74
N ILE A 118 -0.07 -7.78 -2.74
CA ILE A 118 -0.16 -8.89 -3.70
C ILE A 118 -0.01 -10.23 -2.97
N ILE A 119 1.00 -10.36 -2.10
CA ILE A 119 1.21 -11.57 -1.29
C ILE A 119 -0.03 -11.89 -0.46
N PHE A 120 -0.63 -10.87 0.17
CA PHE A 120 -1.87 -11.05 0.94
C PHE A 120 -3.04 -11.53 0.10
N LEU A 121 -3.26 -10.95 -1.09
CA LEU A 121 -4.31 -11.40 -1.99
C LEU A 121 -4.06 -12.81 -2.53
N ILE A 122 -2.81 -13.20 -2.72
CA ILE A 122 -2.45 -14.60 -3.05
C ILE A 122 -2.78 -15.52 -1.86
N LEU A 123 -2.46 -15.14 -0.63
CA LEU A 123 -2.80 -15.91 0.56
C LEU A 123 -4.31 -16.07 0.75
N LEU A 124 -5.10 -15.05 0.38
CA LEU A 124 -6.56 -15.12 0.39
C LEU A 124 -7.09 -16.28 -0.47
N THR A 125 -6.41 -16.63 -1.56
CA THR A 125 -6.79 -17.79 -2.39
C THR A 125 -6.66 -19.12 -1.65
N SER A 126 -5.77 -19.20 -0.66
CA SER A 126 -5.51 -20.37 0.17
C SER A 126 -6.21 -20.35 1.53
N TYR A 127 -6.92 -19.26 1.87
CA TYR A 127 -7.54 -19.05 3.18
C TYR A 127 -8.44 -20.21 3.62
N TYR A 128 -9.26 -20.73 2.72
CA TYR A 128 -10.21 -21.80 3.05
C TYR A 128 -9.59 -23.20 3.09
N ASN A 129 -8.36 -23.36 2.59
CA ASN A 129 -7.69 -24.65 2.49
C ASN A 129 -6.80 -24.97 3.70
N SER A 130 -6.35 -23.95 4.45
CA SER A 130 -5.38 -24.15 5.54
C SER A 130 -5.62 -23.22 6.73
N ASN A 131 -5.69 -23.80 7.94
CA ASN A 131 -5.75 -23.03 9.19
C ASN A 131 -4.53 -22.12 9.39
N PHE A 132 -3.37 -22.55 8.88
CA PHE A 132 -2.16 -21.74 8.89
C PHE A 132 -2.32 -20.51 7.98
N ALA A 133 -2.90 -20.68 6.79
CA ALA A 133 -3.20 -19.56 5.90
C ALA A 133 -4.20 -18.58 6.53
N LYS A 134 -5.22 -19.07 7.25
CA LYS A 134 -6.16 -18.21 8.01
C LYS A 134 -5.45 -17.38 9.08
N TYR A 135 -4.56 -18.00 9.85
CA TYR A 135 -3.78 -17.30 10.87
C TYR A 135 -2.94 -16.17 10.26
N PHE A 136 -2.15 -16.48 9.22
CA PHE A 136 -1.34 -15.47 8.52
C PHE A 136 -2.18 -14.38 7.89
N PHE A 137 -3.33 -14.73 7.33
CA PHE A 137 -4.27 -13.77 6.76
C PHE A 137 -4.74 -12.75 7.80
N HIS A 138 -5.20 -13.20 8.98
CA HIS A 138 -5.66 -12.28 10.03
C HIS A 138 -4.53 -11.39 10.54
N VAL A 139 -3.35 -11.95 10.76
CA VAL A 139 -2.16 -11.18 11.17
C VAL A 139 -1.81 -10.12 10.12
N MET A 140 -1.80 -10.49 8.83
CA MET A 140 -1.45 -9.56 7.75
C MET A 140 -2.49 -8.46 7.56
N LEU A 141 -3.79 -8.77 7.69
CA LEU A 141 -4.87 -7.81 7.55
C LEU A 141 -4.70 -6.64 8.52
N GLU A 142 -4.37 -6.93 9.77
CA GLU A 142 -4.10 -5.90 10.79
C GLU A 142 -2.74 -5.21 10.59
N SER A 143 -1.77 -5.92 9.98
CA SER A 143 -0.40 -5.44 9.79
C SER A 143 -0.24 -4.39 8.69
N PHE A 144 -1.20 -4.18 7.78
CA PHE A 144 -1.03 -3.20 6.69
C PHE A 144 -0.88 -1.76 7.18
N TYR A 145 -1.59 -1.39 8.25
CA TYR A 145 -1.41 -0.08 8.89
C TYR A 145 -0.01 0.04 9.50
N VAL A 146 0.47 -1.02 10.15
CA VAL A 146 1.82 -1.08 10.72
C VAL A 146 2.86 -0.96 9.62
N LEU A 147 2.66 -1.61 8.47
CA LEU A 147 3.56 -1.52 7.32
C LEU A 147 3.66 -0.10 6.77
N ALA A 148 2.51 0.60 6.64
CA ALA A 148 2.50 2.01 6.22
C ALA A 148 3.28 2.90 7.19
N ILE A 149 3.14 2.68 8.50
CA ILE A 149 3.90 3.41 9.54
C ILE A 149 5.39 3.07 9.46
N ILE A 150 5.77 1.81 9.27
CA ILE A 150 7.17 1.40 9.10
C ILE A 150 7.81 2.11 7.92
N ILE A 151 7.11 2.24 6.79
CA ILE A 151 7.59 3.00 5.62
C ILE A 151 7.89 4.46 6.01
N ILE A 152 6.96 5.12 6.71
CA ILE A 152 7.11 6.50 7.17
C ILE A 152 8.31 6.65 8.11
N ILE A 153 8.46 5.75 9.08
CA ILE A 153 9.56 5.77 10.05
C ILE A 153 10.89 5.55 9.33
N LYS A 154 10.97 4.53 8.46
CA LYS A 154 12.16 4.23 7.66
C LYS A 154 12.61 5.45 6.85
N ASP A 155 11.68 6.11 6.17
CA ASP A 155 11.98 7.30 5.37
C ASP A 155 12.39 8.49 6.23
N SER A 156 11.74 8.67 7.37
CA SER A 156 12.08 9.72 8.33
C SER A 156 13.49 9.56 8.90
N LEU A 157 13.94 8.32 9.12
CA LEU A 157 15.30 8.01 9.57
C LEU A 157 16.32 8.20 8.45
N LYS A 158 15.98 7.76 7.23
CA LYS A 158 16.86 7.87 6.05
C LYS A 158 17.04 9.31 5.58
N TYR A 159 16.00 10.14 5.73
CA TYR A 159 15.95 11.51 5.24
C TYR A 159 15.54 12.50 6.36
N PRO A 160 16.46 12.84 7.27
CA PRO A 160 16.16 13.73 8.40
C PRO A 160 15.74 15.15 7.97
N GLU A 161 16.12 15.56 6.75
CA GLU A 161 15.73 16.82 6.09
C GLU A 161 14.21 17.00 6.02
N ILE A 162 13.44 15.89 5.95
CA ILE A 162 11.97 15.90 5.97
C ILE A 162 11.45 16.62 7.23
N TRP A 163 12.12 16.45 8.37
CA TRP A 163 11.76 17.10 9.62
C TRP A 163 12.48 18.43 9.86
N GLY A 164 13.43 18.79 8.98
CA GLY A 164 14.25 19.99 9.12
C GLY A 164 15.41 19.83 10.09
N ARG A 165 15.78 18.59 10.45
CA ARG A 165 17.08 18.32 11.07
C ARG A 165 18.11 18.32 9.94
N ARG A 166 18.79 19.45 9.75
CA ARG A 166 20.08 19.43 9.04
C ARG A 166 21.01 18.57 9.89
N THR A 167 21.55 17.51 9.32
CA THR A 167 22.70 16.84 9.91
C THR A 167 23.85 17.82 9.86
N ASP A 168 24.28 18.33 11.02
CA ASP A 168 25.43 19.24 11.18
C ASP A 168 26.79 18.60 10.76
N ALA A 169 26.75 17.43 10.12
CA ALA A 169 27.90 16.71 9.60
C ALA A 169 28.56 17.43 8.40
N ASP A 170 27.84 18.24 7.64
CA ASP A 170 28.40 18.99 6.50
C ASP A 170 29.12 20.29 6.91
N SER A 171 28.96 20.75 8.16
CA SER A 171 29.70 21.91 8.70
C SER A 171 31.12 21.57 9.14
N ALA A 172 31.49 20.29 9.24
CA ALA A 172 32.83 19.87 9.68
C ALA A 172 33.84 19.78 8.53
N THR A 173 33.40 19.75 7.26
CA THR A 173 34.26 19.57 6.08
C THR A 173 34.44 20.82 5.24
N ALA A 174 33.72 21.91 5.53
CA ALA A 174 33.86 23.20 4.85
C ALA A 174 34.84 24.17 5.57
N GLY A 175 35.52 23.71 6.61
CA GLY A 175 36.37 24.51 7.49
C GLY A 175 37.86 24.13 7.49
N THR A 176 38.39 23.55 6.41
CA THR A 176 39.83 23.29 6.22
C THR A 176 40.26 23.58 4.79
#